data_AF-A0A7S2I6F5-F1
#
_entry.id   AF-A0A7S2I6F5-F1
#
_cell.length_a   1.000
_cell.length_b   1.000
_cell.length_c   1.000
_cell.angle_alpha   90.00
_cell.angle_beta   90.00
_cell.angle_gamma   90.00
#
_symmetry.space_group_name_H-M   'P 1'
#
loop_
_entity.id
_entity.type
_entity.pdbx_description
1 polymer ?
#
loop_
_entity_poly.entity_id
_entity_poly.type
_entity_poly.pdbx_seq_one_letter_code
_entity_poly.pdbx_strand_id
1 'polypeptide(L)'
;GELPRAFWHEDKQGLITAVDLAFMSTSRNERTPIEYMDGAYNILWTLHPQAQSDAAYHRGADISMLSQFASEEEVLFPPCCMMIVQRPPLPPSRPYAPPAGPAISSTDEDEQFTVSFPPGPLGLAFKSKPPPPAPPRSVCVDDVVFGSPAHL
;
A
#
# COMPACT_ATOMS: atom_id res chain seq x y z
N GLY A 1 -5.83 1.44 -7.36
CA GLY A 1 -6.52 2.68 -7.73
C GLY A 1 -5.55 3.49 -8.54
N GLU A 2 -6.03 4.46 -9.31
CA GLU A 2 -5.17 5.33 -10.11
C GLU A 2 -5.52 6.78 -9.83
N LEU A 3 -4.50 7.61 -9.60
CA LEU A 3 -4.67 9.06 -9.49
C LEU A 3 -4.51 9.71 -10.86
N PRO A 4 -5.28 10.77 -11.18
CA PRO A 4 -5.12 11.51 -12.42
C PRO A 4 -3.68 11.97 -12.62
N ARG A 5 -3.18 12.00 -13.87
CA ARG A 5 -1.79 12.43 -14.15
C ARG A 5 -1.44 13.80 -13.57
N ALA A 6 -2.40 14.73 -13.60
CA ALA A 6 -2.25 16.07 -13.05
C ALA A 6 -2.03 16.10 -11.53
N PHE A 7 -2.40 15.05 -10.80
CA PHE A 7 -2.12 14.92 -9.36
C PHE A 7 -0.61 14.95 -9.08
N TRP A 8 0.20 14.44 -10.01
CA TRP A 8 1.65 14.33 -9.86
C TRP A 8 2.41 15.58 -10.32
N HIS A 9 1.70 16.67 -10.61
CA HIS A 9 2.31 17.94 -10.97
C HIS A 9 2.76 18.67 -9.72
N GLU A 10 4.02 19.08 -9.72
CA GLU A 10 4.59 19.89 -8.65
C GLU A 10 4.11 21.34 -8.76
N ASP A 11 3.99 21.99 -7.61
CA ASP A 11 3.72 23.41 -7.51
C ASP A 11 4.96 24.26 -7.83
N LYS A 12 4.87 25.58 -7.65
CA LYS A 12 5.98 26.51 -7.89
C LYS A 12 7.18 26.31 -6.94
N GLN A 13 7.00 25.55 -5.86
CA GLN A 13 8.00 25.25 -4.85
C GLN A 13 8.57 23.83 -5.03
N GLY A 14 8.14 23.09 -6.05
CA GLY A 14 8.59 21.72 -6.32
C GLY A 14 7.90 20.68 -5.44
N LEU A 15 6.75 21.00 -4.83
CA LEU A 15 6.03 20.10 -3.95
C LEU A 15 4.78 19.54 -4.63
N ILE A 16 4.48 18.26 -4.36
CA ILE A 16 3.19 17.67 -4.67
C ILE A 16 2.34 17.76 -3.39
N THR A 17 1.26 18.53 -3.44
CA THR A 17 0.40 18.74 -2.28
C THR A 17 -0.97 18.11 -2.48
N ALA A 18 -1.46 17.42 -1.47
CA ALA A 18 -2.84 16.94 -1.41
C ALA A 18 -3.56 17.61 -0.23
N VAL A 19 -4.84 17.93 -0.40
CA VAL A 19 -5.68 18.49 0.66
C VAL A 19 -6.93 17.63 0.77
N ASP A 20 -7.20 17.13 1.96
CA ASP A 20 -8.48 16.51 2.27
C ASP A 20 -9.45 17.59 2.75
N LEU A 21 -10.66 17.63 2.19
CA LEU A 21 -11.70 18.60 2.54
C LEU A 21 -12.68 18.05 3.60
N ALA A 22 -12.64 16.75 3.87
CA ALA A 22 -13.43 16.08 4.88
C ALA A 22 -12.57 15.75 6.11
N PHE A 23 -13.19 15.14 7.11
CA PHE A 23 -12.43 14.47 8.16
C PHE A 23 -11.77 13.22 7.58
N MET A 24 -10.45 13.16 7.67
CA MET A 24 -9.68 12.02 7.21
C MET A 24 -9.46 11.06 8.38
N SER A 25 -10.15 9.92 8.34
CA SER A 25 -9.97 8.82 9.29
C SER A 25 -8.79 7.95 8.84
N THR A 26 -7.88 7.66 9.77
CA THR A 26 -6.68 6.85 9.53
C THR A 26 -6.49 5.87 10.67
N SER A 27 -5.68 4.82 10.48
CA SER A 27 -5.38 3.84 11.52
C SER A 27 -3.87 3.71 11.71
N ARG A 28 -3.44 3.49 12.95
CA ARG A 28 -2.07 3.08 13.27
C ARG A 28 -1.79 1.60 12.96
N ASN A 29 -2.85 0.80 12.84
CA ASN A 29 -2.76 -0.60 12.47
C ASN A 29 -2.94 -0.74 10.95
N GLU A 30 -1.86 -1.08 10.25
CA GLU A 30 -1.84 -1.25 8.79
C GLU A 30 -2.91 -2.21 8.27
N ARG A 31 -3.29 -3.23 9.05
CA ARG A 31 -4.28 -4.22 8.61
C ARG A 31 -5.67 -3.62 8.45
N THR A 32 -6.04 -2.67 9.30
CA THR A 32 -7.36 -2.04 9.30
C THR A 32 -7.70 -1.42 7.94
N PRO A 33 -6.94 -0.48 7.35
CA PRO A 33 -7.24 0.08 6.04
C PRO A 33 -7.18 -0.95 4.91
N ILE A 34 -6.34 -1.99 5.02
CA ILE A 34 -6.27 -3.07 4.03
C ILE A 34 -7.56 -3.92 4.07
N GLU A 35 -8.12 -4.18 5.24
CA GLU A 35 -9.38 -4.92 5.39
C GLU A 35 -10.57 -4.16 4.78
N TYR A 36 -10.50 -2.83 4.68
CA TYR A 36 -11.49 -2.02 3.94
C TYR A 36 -11.31 -2.06 2.42
N MET A 37 -10.19 -2.58 1.90
CA MET A 37 -9.97 -2.70 0.45
C MET A 37 -10.65 -3.93 -0.11
N ASP A 38 -11.93 -3.81 -0.49
CA ASP A 38 -12.65 -4.92 -1.11
C ASP A 38 -12.42 -4.99 -2.62
N GLY A 39 -11.54 -5.90 -3.07
CA GLY A 39 -11.43 -6.46 -4.44
C GLY A 39 -11.22 -5.51 -5.62
N ALA A 40 -11.33 -4.20 -5.43
CA ALA A 40 -11.29 -3.18 -6.45
C ALA A 40 -9.92 -2.50 -6.51
N TYR A 41 -9.74 -1.63 -7.51
CA TYR A 41 -8.56 -0.80 -7.62
C TYR A 41 -8.50 0.23 -6.47
N ASN A 42 -7.76 -0.09 -5.40
CA ASN A 42 -7.61 0.79 -4.22
C ASN A 42 -6.23 1.47 -4.14
N ILE A 43 -6.14 2.58 -3.40
CA ILE A 43 -4.89 3.28 -3.11
C ILE A 43 -4.71 3.30 -1.60
N LEU A 44 -3.56 2.82 -1.12
CA LEU A 44 -3.18 2.93 0.28
C LEU A 44 -2.34 4.20 0.46
N TRP A 45 -2.73 5.02 1.43
CA TRP A 45 -1.95 6.18 1.85
C TRP A 45 -1.23 5.85 3.14
N THR A 46 0.09 5.98 3.14
CA THR A 46 0.91 5.91 4.35
C THR A 46 1.21 7.34 4.79
N LEU A 47 0.78 7.70 5.99
CA LEU A 47 1.00 9.03 6.54
C LEU A 47 2.17 9.01 7.52
N HIS A 48 3.06 10.00 7.40
CA HIS A 48 4.19 10.21 8.31
C HIS A 48 4.05 11.56 9.01
N PRO A 49 3.31 11.63 10.14
CA PRO A 49 3.19 12.84 10.94
C PRO A 49 4.56 13.35 11.35
N GLN A 50 4.80 14.65 11.16
CA GLN A 50 6.04 15.29 11.61
C GLN A 50 5.86 15.93 12.98
N ALA A 51 6.98 16.21 13.66
CA ALA A 51 6.94 17.06 14.84
C ALA A 51 6.37 18.43 14.49
N GLN A 52 5.73 19.09 15.47
CA GLN A 52 5.24 20.45 15.29
C GLN A 52 6.39 21.35 14.82
N SER A 53 6.13 22.12 13.78
CA SER A 53 7.05 23.14 13.27
C SER A 53 6.35 24.49 13.26
N ASP A 54 7.11 25.57 13.07
CA ASP A 54 6.55 26.91 12.92
C ASP A 54 5.65 27.03 11.67
N ALA A 55 5.81 26.11 10.71
CA ALA A 55 5.07 26.12 9.45
C ALA A 55 3.74 25.35 9.51
N ALA A 56 3.62 24.33 10.37
CA ALA A 56 2.43 23.50 10.41
C ALA A 56 2.29 22.64 11.68
N TYR A 57 1.03 22.35 12.00
CA TYR A 57 0.62 21.42 13.05
C TYR A 57 0.19 20.09 12.41
N HIS A 58 1.01 19.04 12.59
CA HIS A 58 0.89 17.79 11.85
C HIS A 58 0.25 16.64 12.65
N ARG A 59 -0.57 16.93 13.66
CA ARG A 59 -1.13 15.90 14.56
C ARG A 59 -2.62 15.70 14.36
N GLY A 60 -3.02 14.45 14.12
CA GLY A 60 -4.40 14.01 14.23
C GLY A 60 -4.80 13.74 15.69
N ALA A 61 -6.10 13.60 15.93
CA ALA A 61 -6.66 13.24 17.22
C ALA A 61 -6.80 11.72 17.34
N ASP A 62 -6.20 11.13 18.37
CA ASP A 62 -6.51 9.76 18.79
C ASP A 62 -7.93 9.75 19.37
N ILE A 63 -8.84 9.04 18.69
CA ILE A 63 -10.25 8.94 19.10
C ILE A 63 -10.63 7.54 19.59
N SER A 64 -9.65 6.69 19.90
CA SER A 64 -9.91 5.32 20.39
C SER A 64 -10.82 5.26 21.63
N MET A 65 -10.80 6.28 22.49
CA MET A 65 -11.68 6.36 23.67
C MET A 65 -13.16 6.58 23.30
N LEU A 66 -13.41 7.26 22.18
CA LEU A 66 -14.75 7.70 21.76
C LEU A 66 -15.32 6.83 20.63
N SER A 67 -14.46 6.13 19.89
CA SER A 67 -14.84 5.34 18.73
C SER A 67 -15.61 4.07 19.13
N GLN A 68 -16.60 3.70 18.31
CA GLN A 68 -17.30 2.41 18.43
C GLN A 68 -16.37 1.23 18.15
N PHE A 69 -15.26 1.47 17.44
CA PHE A 69 -14.28 0.48 17.03
C PHE A 69 -12.90 0.80 17.61
N ALA A 70 -12.77 0.80 18.94
CA ALA A 70 -11.52 1.15 19.62
C ALA A 70 -10.28 0.35 19.15
N SER A 71 -10.47 -0.88 18.67
CA SER A 71 -9.41 -1.74 18.13
C SER A 71 -8.84 -1.29 16.77
N GLU A 72 -9.50 -0.35 16.09
CA GLU A 72 -9.02 0.22 14.83
C GLU A 72 -7.92 1.26 15.04
N GLU A 73 -7.61 1.62 16.29
CA GLU A 73 -6.54 2.58 16.63
C GLU A 73 -6.62 3.90 15.85
N GLU A 74 -7.87 4.35 15.64
CA GLU A 74 -8.22 5.46 14.76
C GLU A 74 -7.57 6.78 15.18
N VAL A 75 -6.96 7.45 14.19
CA VAL A 75 -6.45 8.81 14.29
C VAL A 75 -7.17 9.66 13.27
N LEU A 76 -7.91 10.67 13.74
CA LEU A 76 -8.76 11.53 12.93
C LEU A 76 -8.09 12.87 12.67
N PHE A 77 -7.99 13.26 11.40
CA PHE A 77 -7.50 14.58 10.99
C PHE A 77 -8.67 15.51 10.63
N PRO A 78 -8.59 16.81 10.97
CA PRO A 78 -9.64 17.76 10.66
C PRO A 78 -9.72 18.05 9.15
N PRO A 79 -10.85 18.61 8.67
CA PRO A 79 -10.95 19.18 7.33
C PRO A 79 -9.82 20.14 7.00
N CYS A 80 -9.50 20.22 5.70
CA CYS A 80 -8.37 20.97 5.17
C CYS A 80 -7.01 20.46 5.65
N CYS A 81 -6.90 19.17 6.00
CA CYS A 81 -5.63 18.53 6.28
C CYS A 81 -4.76 18.55 5.01
N MET A 82 -3.65 19.28 5.07
CA MET A 82 -2.71 19.42 3.97
C MET A 82 -1.54 18.44 4.12
N MET A 83 -1.23 17.73 3.05
CA MET A 83 -0.21 16.69 2.98
C MET A 83 0.78 17.00 1.87
N ILE A 84 2.06 16.78 2.15
CA ILE A 84 3.10 16.74 1.12
C ILE A 84 3.24 15.28 0.69
N VAL A 85 2.94 15.01 -0.58
CA VAL A 85 3.01 13.67 -1.14
C VAL A 85 4.47 13.35 -1.46
N GLN A 86 4.99 12.33 -0.80
CA GLN A 86 6.31 11.79 -1.11
C GLN A 86 6.15 10.74 -2.20
N ARG A 87 6.97 10.82 -3.26
CA ARG A 87 7.06 9.72 -4.22
C ARG A 87 7.70 8.54 -3.51
N PRO A 88 7.16 7.31 -3.65
CA PRO A 88 7.86 6.14 -3.17
C PRO A 88 9.25 6.10 -3.84
N PRO A 89 10.30 5.74 -3.10
CA PRO A 89 11.61 5.54 -3.71
C PRO A 89 11.47 4.51 -4.84
N LEU A 90 12.13 4.77 -5.96
CA LEU A 90 12.21 3.78 -7.03
C LEU A 90 12.71 2.47 -6.42
N PRO A 91 12.10 1.31 -6.76
CA PRO A 91 12.66 0.04 -6.34
C PRO A 91 14.14 0.02 -6.76
N PRO A 92 15.03 -0.54 -5.93
CA PRO A 92 16.44 -0.65 -6.31
C PRO A 92 16.49 -1.28 -7.70
N SER A 93 17.19 -0.65 -8.63
CA SER A 93 17.38 -1.20 -9.97
C SER A 93 17.92 -2.61 -9.77
N ARG A 94 17.13 -3.65 -10.10
CA ARG A 94 17.69 -4.99 -10.15
C ARG A 94 18.91 -4.89 -11.06
N PRO A 95 20.09 -5.40 -10.65
CA PRO A 95 21.16 -5.58 -11.60
C PRO A 95 20.55 -6.30 -12.79
N TYR A 96 20.66 -5.72 -13.97
CA TYR A 96 20.21 -6.38 -15.19
C TYR A 96 21.04 -7.66 -15.28
N ALA A 97 20.47 -8.77 -14.80
CA ALA A 97 20.93 -10.09 -15.18
C ALA A 97 20.49 -10.21 -16.64
N PRO A 98 21.42 -10.22 -17.61
CA PRO A 98 21.03 -10.56 -18.97
C PRO A 98 20.23 -11.85 -18.90
N PRO A 99 19.14 -11.99 -19.68
CA PRO A 99 18.45 -13.26 -19.74
C PRO A 99 19.52 -14.31 -20.01
N ALA A 100 19.54 -15.37 -19.19
CA ALA A 100 20.35 -16.54 -19.49
C ALA A 100 19.91 -16.96 -20.89
N GLY A 101 20.72 -16.61 -21.89
CA GLY A 101 20.41 -16.94 -23.26
C GLY A 101 20.15 -18.45 -23.31
N PRO A 102 19.19 -18.92 -24.10
CA PRO A 102 19.04 -20.35 -24.28
C PRO A 102 20.41 -20.90 -24.67
N ALA A 103 20.89 -21.90 -23.94
CA ALA A 103 22.00 -22.69 -24.39
C ALA A 103 21.58 -23.27 -25.73
N ILE A 104 22.08 -22.67 -26.81
CA ILE A 104 21.93 -23.17 -28.17
C ILE A 104 22.66 -24.49 -28.24
N SER A 105 21.98 -25.57 -27.85
CA SER A 105 22.29 -26.90 -28.34
C SER A 105 21.59 -27.04 -29.68
N SER A 106 22.37 -26.91 -30.75
CA SER A 106 21.94 -27.24 -32.10
C SER A 106 21.63 -28.74 -32.18
N THR A 107 20.35 -29.09 -32.21
CA THR A 107 19.86 -30.30 -32.89
C THR A 107 18.45 -30.03 -33.38
N ASP A 108 18.39 -29.81 -34.69
CA ASP A 108 17.36 -30.14 -35.67
C ASP A 108 15.96 -30.63 -35.23
N GLU A 109 15.00 -29.97 -35.87
CA GLU A 109 13.71 -30.43 -36.42
C GLU A 109 12.53 -30.74 -35.47
N ASP A 110 11.46 -29.97 -35.73
CA ASP A 110 10.03 -30.30 -35.62
C ASP A 110 9.50 -30.97 -34.35
N GLU A 111 8.82 -30.21 -33.49
CA GLU A 111 7.54 -30.67 -32.93
C GLU A 111 6.66 -29.53 -32.35
N GLN A 112 5.37 -29.67 -32.65
CA GLN A 112 4.26 -28.77 -32.36
C GLN A 112 3.84 -28.91 -30.89
N PHE A 113 3.79 -27.83 -30.10
CA PHE A 113 3.30 -27.90 -28.71
C PHE A 113 1.92 -27.25 -28.56
N THR A 114 0.94 -28.11 -28.23
CA THR A 114 -0.38 -27.75 -27.71
C THR A 114 -0.30 -27.61 -26.19
N VAL A 115 -0.91 -26.57 -25.61
CA VAL A 115 -0.97 -26.38 -24.14
C VAL A 115 -2.39 -26.65 -23.65
N SER A 116 -2.54 -27.62 -22.75
CA SER A 116 -3.79 -27.91 -22.02
C SER A 116 -3.68 -27.48 -20.55
N PHE A 117 -4.81 -27.08 -19.97
CA PHE A 117 -4.91 -26.68 -18.56
C PHE A 117 -5.64 -27.75 -17.74
N PRO A 118 -5.22 -28.04 -16.49
CA PRO A 118 -5.98 -28.92 -15.61
C PRO A 118 -7.16 -28.19 -14.94
N PRO A 119 -8.30 -28.87 -14.69
CA PRO A 119 -9.40 -28.31 -13.92
C PRO A 119 -9.06 -28.31 -12.41
N GLY A 120 -9.20 -27.16 -11.76
CA GLY A 120 -9.07 -27.03 -10.31
C GLY A 120 -10.32 -27.53 -9.56
N PRO A 121 -10.19 -28.13 -8.37
CA PRO A 121 -11.32 -28.66 -7.61
C PRO A 121 -12.07 -27.58 -6.80
N LEU A 122 -13.40 -27.73 -6.78
CA LEU A 122 -14.35 -27.12 -5.86
C LEU A 122 -14.27 -27.80 -4.47
N GLY A 123 -14.32 -27.05 -3.37
CA GLY A 123 -14.56 -27.61 -2.03
C GLY A 123 -14.22 -26.73 -0.82
N LEU A 124 -15.27 -26.35 -0.06
CA LEU A 124 -15.33 -25.58 1.19
C LEU A 124 -14.56 -26.18 2.39
N ALA A 125 -14.09 -25.31 3.33
CA ALA A 125 -14.24 -25.50 4.78
C ALA A 125 -13.85 -24.24 5.59
N PHE A 126 -14.82 -23.64 6.30
CA PHE A 126 -14.59 -22.69 7.39
C PHE A 126 -14.05 -23.44 8.62
N LYS A 127 -12.91 -23.01 9.17
CA LYS A 127 -12.47 -23.35 10.53
C LYS A 127 -12.24 -22.05 11.29
N SER A 128 -12.96 -21.86 12.39
CA SER A 128 -12.76 -20.75 13.33
C SER A 128 -11.41 -20.91 14.04
N LYS A 129 -10.59 -19.85 14.02
CA LYS A 129 -9.29 -19.80 14.69
C LYS A 129 -9.46 -19.08 16.05
N PRO A 130 -8.89 -19.59 17.15
CA PRO A 130 -8.93 -18.89 18.44
C PRO A 130 -8.09 -17.59 18.39
N PRO A 131 -8.43 -16.57 19.20
CA PRO A 131 -7.76 -15.29 19.17
C PRO A 131 -6.30 -15.39 19.68
N PRO A 132 -5.36 -14.63 19.10
CA PRO A 132 -3.98 -14.60 19.55
C PRO A 132 -3.83 -13.85 20.90
N PRO A 133 -2.79 -14.16 21.69
CA PRO A 133 -2.49 -13.44 22.92
C PRO A 133 -2.09 -11.99 22.65
N ALA A 134 -2.36 -11.11 23.62
CA ALA A 134 -2.08 -9.68 23.52
C ALA A 134 -0.59 -9.38 23.26
N PRO A 135 -0.26 -8.47 22.32
CA PRO A 135 1.13 -8.08 22.08
C PRO A 135 1.69 -7.17 23.19
N PRO A 136 3.01 -7.22 23.44
CA PRO A 136 3.67 -6.35 24.40
C PRO A 136 3.69 -4.89 23.94
N ARG A 137 3.83 -3.99 24.91
CA ARG A 137 3.86 -2.53 24.73
C ARG A 137 5.03 -2.08 23.84
N SER A 138 4.70 -1.11 22.97
CA SER A 138 5.53 -0.34 22.04
C SER A 138 6.28 -1.13 20.97
N VAL A 139 5.86 -0.95 19.72
CA VAL A 139 6.68 -1.21 18.54
C VAL A 139 6.50 -0.01 17.61
N CYS A 140 7.58 0.75 17.39
CA CYS A 140 7.69 1.63 16.22
C CYS A 140 7.87 0.71 15.02
N VAL A 141 6.97 0.75 14.04
CA VAL A 141 7.10 -0.04 12.82
C VAL A 141 7.49 0.92 11.69
N ASP A 142 8.74 0.80 11.28
CA ASP A 142 9.30 1.42 10.08
C ASP A 142 8.89 0.64 8.82
N ASP A 143 8.58 1.40 7.77
CA ASP A 143 8.50 1.07 6.34
C ASP A 143 7.70 -0.17 5.87
N VAL A 144 6.61 0.11 5.15
CA VAL A 144 6.00 -0.83 4.19
C VAL A 144 5.74 -0.13 2.85
N VAL A 145 6.38 -0.62 1.79
CA VAL A 145 6.26 -0.16 0.40
C VAL A 145 5.92 -1.35 -0.50
N PHE A 146 4.86 -1.22 -1.31
CA PHE A 146 4.62 -1.98 -2.55
C PHE A 146 3.83 -1.05 -3.51
N GLY A 147 4.03 -0.95 -4.82
CA GLY A 147 4.71 -1.80 -5.81
C GLY A 147 3.71 -2.11 -6.93
N SER A 148 3.89 -1.58 -8.14
CA SER A 148 3.20 -2.07 -9.35
C SER A 148 4.16 -2.14 -10.54
N PRO A 149 4.18 -3.22 -11.33
CA PRO A 149 4.97 -3.32 -12.55
C PRO A 149 4.18 -2.69 -13.71
N ALA A 150 4.72 -1.63 -14.31
CA ALA A 150 4.28 -1.18 -15.62
C ALA A 150 4.96 -2.06 -16.69
N HIS A 151 4.16 -2.89 -17.38
CA HIS A 151 4.55 -3.51 -18.63
C HIS A 151 4.50 -2.47 -19.76
N LEU A 152 5.60 -2.37 -20.51
CA LEU A 152 5.68 -1.79 -21.86
C LEU A 152 5.03 -2.73 -22.87
#